data_AF-A0A0R3KYW8-F1
#
_entry.id   AF-A0A0R3KYW8-F1
#
_cell.length_a   1.000
_cell.length_b   1.000
_cell.length_c   1.000
_cell.angle_alpha   90.00
_cell.angle_beta   90.00
_cell.angle_gamma   90.00
#
_symmetry.space_group_name_H-M   'P 1'
#
loop_
_entity.id
_entity.type
_entity.pdbx_description
1 polymer ?
#
loop_
_entity_poly.entity_id
_entity_poly.type
_entity_poly.pdbx_seq_one_letter_code
_entity_poly.pdbx_strand_id
1 'polypeptide(L)'
;MARDRVHTVNDYYDGPRLGIADVDGVPHIYEAEFDHSSDEYGDTYFVSPIDESLLALVLEDWQIWLRWDSAFKRGAVTIESHPALLEDRERHEALKIAIGDRLKVDRARAKYVKARFETSAEDGGTIVEWRAADRCDSSTRA
;
A
#
# COMPACT_ATOMS: atom_id res chain seq x y z
N MET A 1 -0.29 9.96 -19.41
CA MET A 1 -0.84 9.73 -18.06
C MET A 1 0.33 9.87 -17.10
N ALA A 2 0.20 10.68 -16.05
CA ALA A 2 1.27 10.82 -15.06
C ALA A 2 1.37 9.54 -14.22
N ARG A 3 2.57 9.18 -13.80
CA ARG A 3 2.82 8.04 -12.91
C ARG A 3 3.26 8.59 -11.57
N ASP A 4 2.59 8.13 -10.53
CA ASP A 4 2.89 8.50 -9.15
C ASP A 4 3.75 7.41 -8.49
N ARG A 5 4.49 7.81 -7.45
CA ARG A 5 5.35 6.90 -6.71
C ARG A 5 4.54 6.09 -5.71
N VAL A 6 4.81 4.78 -5.62
CA VAL A 6 4.37 3.96 -4.49
C VAL A 6 5.48 3.93 -3.45
N HIS A 7 5.17 4.36 -2.24
CA HIS A 7 6.11 4.42 -1.14
C HIS A 7 6.19 3.10 -0.39
N THR A 8 5.04 2.45 -0.16
CA THR A 8 4.93 1.21 0.62
C THR A 8 3.89 0.28 0.01
N VAL A 9 4.07 -1.04 0.19
CA VAL A 9 3.10 -2.08 -0.15
C VAL A 9 2.89 -2.97 1.07
N ASN A 10 2.00 -2.54 1.96
CA ASN A 10 1.77 -3.15 3.26
C ASN A 10 0.90 -4.42 3.20
N ASP A 11 0.09 -4.58 2.16
CA ASP A 11 -0.62 -5.82 1.85
C ASP A 11 -0.46 -6.14 0.35
N TYR A 12 -0.16 -7.39 0.06
CA TYR A 12 0.08 -7.90 -1.28
C TYR A 12 -0.42 -9.34 -1.40
N TYR A 13 -1.24 -9.59 -2.42
CA TYR A 13 -1.71 -10.94 -2.75
C TYR A 13 -1.31 -11.31 -4.18
N ASP A 14 -2.14 -10.91 -5.14
CA ASP A 14 -1.95 -10.96 -6.60
C ASP A 14 -1.65 -9.56 -7.19
N GLY A 15 -1.48 -8.58 -6.30
CA GLY A 15 -1.13 -7.20 -6.57
C GLY A 15 -1.13 -6.40 -5.27
N PRO A 16 -0.70 -5.12 -5.30
CA PRO A 16 -0.77 -4.25 -4.12
C PRO A 16 -2.22 -4.07 -3.64
N ARG A 17 -2.49 -4.35 -2.35
CA ARG A 17 -3.83 -4.27 -1.75
C ARG A 17 -3.97 -3.16 -0.72
N LEU A 18 -2.91 -2.85 0.01
CA LEU A 18 -2.86 -1.73 0.95
C LEU A 18 -1.47 -1.12 0.93
N GLY A 19 -1.38 0.20 1.07
CA GLY A 19 -0.10 0.87 1.22
C GLY A 19 -0.21 2.38 1.06
N ILE A 20 0.92 3.00 0.77
CA ILE A 20 1.02 4.45 0.58
C ILE A 20 1.58 4.73 -0.80
N ALA A 21 0.92 5.62 -1.52
CA ALA A 21 1.36 6.10 -2.82
C ALA A 21 0.97 7.56 -3.00
N ASP A 22 1.71 8.26 -3.84
CA ASP A 22 1.33 9.61 -4.23
C ASP A 22 0.07 9.58 -5.09
N VAL A 23 -0.76 10.61 -4.95
CA VAL A 23 -1.85 10.94 -5.86
C VAL A 23 -1.67 12.42 -6.20
N ASP A 24 -1.32 12.69 -7.45
CA ASP A 24 -0.92 14.04 -7.91
C ASP A 24 0.24 14.61 -7.07
N GLY A 25 1.23 13.76 -6.74
CA GLY A 25 2.41 14.14 -5.93
C GLY A 25 2.17 14.30 -4.42
N VAL A 26 0.99 13.95 -3.90
CA VAL A 26 0.68 14.01 -2.46
C VAL A 26 0.47 12.60 -1.89
N PRO A 27 1.12 12.20 -0.79
CA PRO A 27 0.93 10.88 -0.20
C PRO A 27 -0.52 10.61 0.23
N HIS A 28 -1.03 9.45 -0.18
CA HIS A 28 -2.33 8.92 0.21
C HIS A 28 -2.18 7.46 0.65
N ILE A 29 -3.06 7.02 1.56
CA ILE A 29 -3.31 5.60 1.76
C ILE A 29 -4.12 5.12 0.57
N TYR A 30 -3.72 4.00 -0.04
CA TYR A 30 -4.54 3.28 -1.00
C TYR A 30 -4.99 1.94 -0.42
N GLU A 31 -6.23 1.56 -0.72
CA GLU A 31 -6.83 0.29 -0.28
C GLU A 31 -7.66 -0.28 -1.43
N ALA A 32 -7.37 -1.51 -1.84
CA ALA A 32 -8.09 -2.20 -2.90
C ALA A 32 -9.54 -2.45 -2.48
N GLU A 33 -10.47 -2.26 -3.41
CA GLU A 33 -11.84 -2.67 -3.22
C GLU A 33 -11.96 -4.18 -3.41
N PHE A 34 -12.55 -4.85 -2.42
CA PHE A 34 -12.95 -6.25 -2.55
C PHE A 34 -14.37 -6.31 -3.12
N ASP A 35 -14.53 -6.91 -4.29
CA ASP A 35 -15.87 -7.15 -4.86
C ASP A 35 -16.44 -8.43 -4.26
N HIS A 36 -17.34 -8.27 -3.29
CA HIS A 36 -18.04 -9.39 -2.63
C HIS A 36 -18.95 -10.19 -3.58
N SER A 37 -19.31 -9.66 -4.76
CA SER A 37 -20.18 -10.36 -5.71
C SER A 37 -19.41 -11.36 -6.57
N SER A 38 -18.15 -11.06 -6.90
CA SER A 38 -17.24 -11.96 -7.61
C SER A 38 -16.26 -12.67 -6.69
N ASP A 39 -16.19 -12.31 -5.40
CA ASP A 39 -15.21 -12.79 -4.41
C ASP A 39 -13.76 -12.55 -4.88
N GLU A 40 -13.55 -11.43 -5.60
CA GLU A 40 -12.29 -11.09 -6.25
C GLU A 40 -11.92 -9.63 -6.01
N TYR A 41 -10.62 -9.33 -6.06
CA TYR A 41 -10.13 -7.96 -6.12
C TYR A 41 -10.03 -7.49 -7.57
N GLY A 42 -10.62 -6.33 -7.85
CA GLY A 42 -10.51 -5.68 -9.15
C GLY A 42 -9.29 -4.77 -9.31
N ASP A 43 -9.39 -3.87 -10.28
CA ASP A 43 -8.47 -2.75 -10.49
C ASP A 43 -8.92 -1.47 -9.77
N THR A 44 -9.93 -1.55 -8.89
CA THR A 44 -10.54 -0.42 -8.18
C THR A 44 -10.02 -0.27 -6.76
N TYR A 45 -9.79 0.97 -6.37
CA TYR A 45 -9.13 1.37 -5.13
C TYR A 45 -9.82 2.58 -4.52
N PHE A 46 -9.74 2.66 -3.21
CA PHE A 46 -10.02 3.87 -2.45
C PHE A 46 -8.71 4.53 -2.08
N VAL A 47 -8.64 5.86 -2.21
CA VAL A 47 -7.46 6.63 -1.80
C VAL A 47 -7.87 7.79 -0.90
N SER A 48 -7.20 7.97 0.24
CA SER A 48 -7.42 9.11 1.15
C SER A 48 -6.10 9.72 1.62
N PRO A 49 -6.02 11.05 1.83
CA PRO A 49 -4.83 11.68 2.36
C PRO A 49 -4.39 11.04 3.68
N ILE A 50 -3.08 10.89 3.84
CA ILE A 50 -2.47 10.41 5.09
C ILE A 50 -1.95 11.59 5.90
N ASP A 51 -2.07 11.52 7.23
CA ASP A 51 -1.44 12.51 8.10
C ASP A 51 0.09 12.27 8.21
N GLU A 52 0.86 13.34 8.38
CA GLU A 52 2.32 13.27 8.39
C GLU A 52 2.88 12.37 9.50
N SER A 53 2.22 12.31 10.65
CA SER A 53 2.66 11.47 11.77
C SER A 53 2.51 9.99 11.46
N LEU A 54 1.41 9.59 10.79
CA LEU A 54 1.21 8.22 10.35
C LEU A 54 2.15 7.87 9.21
N LEU A 55 2.32 8.78 8.25
CA LEU A 55 3.24 8.59 7.12
C LEU A 55 4.66 8.26 7.61
N ALA A 56 5.18 9.02 8.57
CA ALA A 56 6.50 8.79 9.12
C ALA A 56 6.64 7.39 9.74
N LEU A 57 5.64 6.94 10.51
CA LEU A 57 5.64 5.61 11.13
C LEU A 57 5.64 4.49 10.09
N VAL A 58 4.79 4.59 9.07
CA VAL A 58 4.64 3.55 8.04
C VAL A 58 5.87 3.49 7.13
N LEU A 59 6.47 4.64 6.80
CA LEU A 59 7.72 4.69 6.04
C LEU A 59 8.87 4.07 6.83
N GLU A 60 8.95 4.32 8.13
CA GLU A 60 9.99 3.71 8.97
C GLU A 60 9.85 2.19 9.05
N ASP A 61 8.63 1.71 9.24
CA ASP A 61 8.34 0.27 9.28
C ASP A 61 8.65 -0.40 7.94
N TRP A 62 8.33 0.28 6.84
CA TRP A 62 8.67 -0.16 5.49
C TRP A 62 10.19 -0.25 5.28
N GLN A 63 10.97 0.70 5.80
CA GLN A 63 12.43 0.62 5.72
C GLN A 63 13.00 -0.56 6.51
N ILE A 64 12.39 -0.94 7.63
CA ILE A 64 12.76 -2.16 8.36
C ILE A 64 12.48 -3.39 7.49
N TRP A 65 11.29 -3.48 6.90
CA TRP A 65 10.93 -4.59 6.02
C TRP A 65 11.87 -4.68 4.80
N LEU A 66 12.21 -3.54 4.17
CA LEU A 66 13.14 -3.50 3.03
C LEU A 66 14.54 -4.02 3.41
N ARG A 67 15.04 -3.73 4.62
CA ARG A 67 16.31 -4.29 5.10
C ARG A 67 16.23 -5.81 5.21
N TRP A 68 15.14 -6.31 5.78
CA TRP A 68 14.88 -7.75 5.90
C TRP A 68 14.76 -8.43 4.53
N ASP A 69 13.92 -7.89 3.62
CA ASP A 69 13.71 -8.43 2.27
C ASP A 69 15.01 -8.46 1.47
N SER A 70 15.82 -7.40 1.58
CA SER A 70 17.15 -7.34 0.97
C SER A 70 18.10 -8.43 1.51
N ALA A 71 18.08 -8.70 2.82
CA ALA A 71 18.88 -9.76 3.43
C ALA A 71 18.39 -11.16 3.03
N PHE A 72 17.06 -11.34 2.98
CA PHE A 72 16.42 -12.59 2.57
C PHE A 72 16.73 -12.92 1.10
N LYS A 73 16.60 -11.95 0.19
CA LYS A 73 16.93 -12.11 -1.24
C LYS A 73 18.41 -12.47 -1.49
N ARG A 74 19.31 -12.06 -0.60
CA ARG A 74 20.74 -12.45 -0.63
C ARG A 74 21.03 -13.79 0.05
N GLY A 75 20.03 -14.44 0.65
CA GLY A 75 20.20 -15.69 1.41
C GLY A 75 20.92 -15.52 2.75
N ALA A 76 21.01 -14.30 3.29
CA ALA A 76 21.68 -14.03 4.57
C ALA A 76 20.82 -14.38 5.78
N VAL A 77 19.49 -14.41 5.61
CA VAL A 77 18.51 -14.80 6.63
C VAL A 77 17.46 -15.72 6.02
N THR A 78 16.76 -16.47 6.88
CA THR A 78 15.62 -17.32 6.48
C THR A 78 14.30 -16.63 6.77
N ILE A 79 13.22 -17.23 6.26
CA ILE A 79 11.84 -16.77 6.45
C ILE A 79 11.43 -16.69 7.94
N GLU A 80 12.10 -17.40 8.84
CA GLU A 80 11.82 -17.39 10.29
C GLU A 80 12.02 -16.00 10.91
N SER A 81 12.88 -15.19 10.31
CA SER A 81 13.09 -13.81 10.74
C SER A 81 12.07 -12.83 10.15
N HIS A 82 11.15 -13.26 9.28
CA HIS A 82 10.10 -12.38 8.76
C HIS A 82 9.28 -11.76 9.91
N PRO A 83 8.88 -10.48 9.83
CA PRO A 83 9.15 -9.49 8.77
C PRO A 83 10.40 -8.62 9.01
N ALA A 84 11.17 -8.85 10.07
CA ALA A 84 12.23 -7.94 10.51
C ALA A 84 13.46 -8.68 11.05
N LEU A 85 14.64 -8.16 10.72
CA LEU A 85 15.92 -8.62 11.29
C LEU A 85 15.88 -8.58 12.82
N LEU A 86 16.73 -9.39 13.46
CA LEU A 86 16.75 -9.49 14.92
C LEU A 86 16.99 -8.13 15.57
N GLU A 87 17.92 -7.32 15.05
CA GLU A 87 18.19 -5.97 15.56
C GLU A 87 17.04 -4.98 15.37
N ASP A 88 16.18 -5.18 14.37
CA ASP A 88 15.07 -4.29 14.04
C ASP A 88 13.75 -4.72 14.70
N ARG A 89 13.69 -5.93 15.27
CA ARG A 89 12.45 -6.55 15.74
C ARG A 89 11.73 -5.74 16.81
N GLU A 90 12.46 -5.24 17.80
CA GLU A 90 11.86 -4.40 18.85
C GLU A 90 11.23 -3.12 18.27
N ARG A 91 11.91 -2.51 17.30
CA ARG A 91 11.41 -1.29 16.65
C ARG A 91 10.18 -1.58 15.78
N HIS A 92 10.20 -2.66 15.02
CA HIS A 92 9.06 -3.11 14.22
C HIS A 92 7.81 -3.31 15.08
N GLU A 93 7.92 -4.01 16.21
CA GLU A 93 6.78 -4.24 17.10
C GLU A 93 6.26 -2.92 17.72
N ALA A 94 7.15 -2.01 18.10
CA ALA A 94 6.76 -0.69 18.59
C ALA A 94 6.01 0.13 17.51
N LEU A 95 6.48 0.09 16.26
CA LEU A 95 5.82 0.75 15.14
C LEU A 95 4.45 0.15 14.84
N LYS A 96 4.33 -1.18 14.86
CA LYS A 96 3.06 -1.88 14.69
C LYS A 96 2.02 -1.44 15.72
N ILE A 97 2.42 -1.29 16.99
CA ILE A 97 1.55 -0.76 18.05
C ILE A 97 1.18 0.71 17.77
N ALA A 98 2.12 1.54 17.37
CA ALA A 98 1.90 2.97 17.11
C ALA A 98 1.03 3.25 15.86
N ILE A 99 1.17 2.42 14.82
CA ILE A 99 0.33 2.43 13.62
C ILE A 99 -1.08 1.94 13.98
N GLY A 100 -1.17 0.83 14.73
CA GLY A 100 -2.44 0.26 15.16
C GLY A 100 -3.38 0.01 13.98
N ASP A 101 -4.62 0.49 14.07
CA ASP A 101 -5.65 0.38 13.03
C ASP A 101 -5.73 1.64 12.14
N ARG A 102 -4.74 2.54 12.22
CA ARG A 102 -4.77 3.83 11.50
C ARG A 102 -4.43 3.70 10.02
N LEU A 103 -3.70 2.65 9.61
CA LEU A 103 -3.39 2.39 8.21
C LEU A 103 -4.59 1.77 7.49
N LYS A 104 -5.59 2.61 7.24
CA LYS A 104 -6.82 2.28 6.51
C LYS A 104 -7.35 3.54 5.85
N VAL A 105 -8.07 3.39 4.75
CA VAL A 105 -8.62 4.55 4.06
C VAL A 105 -9.74 5.20 4.87
N ASP A 106 -9.70 6.53 5.00
CA ASP A 106 -10.84 7.31 5.49
C ASP A 106 -11.92 7.36 4.42
N ARG A 107 -12.90 6.46 4.52
CA ARG A 107 -14.00 6.31 3.55
C ARG A 107 -14.84 7.57 3.36
N ALA A 108 -14.89 8.47 4.35
CA ALA A 108 -15.63 9.73 4.23
C ALA A 108 -14.90 10.75 3.33
N ARG A 109 -13.58 10.60 3.17
CA ARG A 109 -12.72 11.49 2.37
C ARG A 109 -12.09 10.80 1.16
N ALA A 110 -12.44 9.54 0.94
CA ALA A 110 -11.82 8.71 -0.08
C ALA A 110 -12.27 9.10 -1.48
N LYS A 111 -11.31 9.19 -2.40
CA LYS A 111 -11.56 9.13 -3.83
C LYS A 111 -11.64 7.66 -4.26
N TYR A 112 -12.49 7.38 -5.24
CA TYR A 112 -12.62 6.06 -5.84
C TYR A 112 -11.98 6.08 -7.23
N VAL A 113 -10.98 5.23 -7.44
CA VAL A 113 -10.09 5.28 -8.61
C VAL A 113 -9.78 3.88 -9.10
N LYS A 114 -9.39 3.76 -10.37
CA LYS A 114 -8.72 2.58 -10.90
C LYS A 114 -7.21 2.76 -10.80
N ALA A 115 -6.47 1.68 -10.56
CA ALA A 115 -5.03 1.71 -10.42
C ALA A 115 -4.34 0.65 -11.30
N ARG A 116 -3.21 1.03 -11.90
CA ARG A 116 -2.30 0.10 -12.57
C ARG A 116 -0.91 0.26 -11.98
N PHE A 117 -0.43 -0.78 -11.32
CA PHE A 117 0.89 -0.83 -10.71
C PHE A 117 1.91 -1.42 -11.68
N GLU A 118 3.10 -0.81 -11.72
CA GLU A 118 4.22 -1.25 -12.56
C GLU A 118 5.53 -1.10 -11.80
N THR A 119 6.54 -1.87 -12.18
CA THR A 119 7.92 -1.63 -11.73
C THR A 119 8.52 -0.49 -12.54
N SER A 120 9.10 0.48 -11.85
CA SER A 120 9.88 1.57 -12.42
C SER A 120 11.16 1.05 -13.06
N ALA A 121 11.39 1.45 -14.31
CA ALA A 121 12.63 1.13 -15.02
C ALA A 121 13.84 1.94 -14.52
N GLU A 122 13.61 3.02 -13.78
CA GLU A 122 14.67 3.95 -13.36
C GLU A 122 15.38 3.48 -12.09
N ASP A 123 14.61 3.07 -11.09
CA ASP A 123 15.11 2.72 -9.75
C ASP A 123 14.64 1.34 -9.26
N GLY A 124 13.83 0.62 -10.05
CA GLY A 124 13.23 -0.66 -9.66
C GLY A 124 12.14 -0.54 -8.60
N GLY A 125 11.73 0.68 -8.23
CA GLY A 125 10.63 0.93 -7.31
C GLY A 125 9.27 0.61 -7.94
N THR A 126 8.20 0.73 -7.17
CA THR A 126 6.82 0.58 -7.70
C THR A 126 6.25 1.95 -8.04
N ILE A 127 5.63 2.05 -9.21
CA ILE A 127 4.88 3.23 -9.66
C ILE A 127 3.45 2.84 -9.97
N VAL A 128 2.56 3.82 -9.89
CA VAL A 128 1.13 3.61 -10.10
C VAL A 128 0.57 4.67 -11.04
N GLU A 129 -0.30 4.22 -11.94
CA GLU A 129 -1.14 5.09 -12.75
C GLU A 129 -2.56 5.08 -12.19
N TRP A 130 -3.04 6.24 -11.73
CA TRP A 130 -4.41 6.43 -11.27
C TRP A 130 -5.32 6.88 -12.40
N ARG A 131 -6.55 6.35 -12.43
CA ARG A 131 -7.62 6.80 -13.32
C ARG A 131 -8.90 7.00 -12.52
N ALA A 132 -9.71 7.98 -12.92
CA ALA A 132 -11.04 8.11 -12.37
C ALA A 132 -11.81 6.79 -12.58
N ALA A 133 -12.37 6.26 -11.51
CA ALA A 133 -13.36 5.20 -11.61
C ALA A 133 -14.73 5.86 -11.68
N ASP A 134 -15.50 5.53 -12.70
CA ASP A 134 -16.93 5.80 -12.64
C ASP A 134 -17.47 4.97 -11.47
N ARG A 135 -18.10 5.62 -10.49
CA ARG A 135 -18.98 4.87 -9.60
C ARG A 135 -20.07 4.33 -10.51
N CYS A 136 -19.98 3.05 -10.88
CA CYS A 136 -21.06 2.40 -11.57
C CYS A 136 -22.25 2.48 -10.60
N ASP A 137 -23.18 3.37 -10.91
CA ASP A 137 -24.41 3.54 -10.17
C ASP A 137 -25.10 2.18 -10.24
N SER A 138 -25.05 1.41 -9.15
CA SER A 138 -25.86 0.22 -8.99
C SER A 138 -27.29 0.68 -8.72
N SER A 139 -27.87 1.38 -9.70
CA SER A 139 -29.25 1.75 -9.75
C SER A 139 -29.79 1.26 -11.10
N THR A 140 -30.75 0.35 -10.99
CA THR A 140 -31.60 -0.19 -12.06
C THR A 140 -31.08 -1.44 -12.76
N ARG A 141 -31.56 -2.60 -12.30
CA ARG A 141 -32.41 -3.42 -13.15
C ARG A 141 -33.50 -4.10 -12.31
N ALA A 142 -34.71 -3.99 -12.85
CA ALA A 142 -36.03 -4.23 -12.27
C ALA A 142 -36.34 -5.69 -11.96
#